data_AF-A0A917YR81-F1
#
_entry.id   AF-A0A917YR81-F1
#
_cell.length_a   1.000
_cell.length_b   1.000
_cell.length_c   1.000
_cell.angle_alpha   90.00
_cell.angle_beta   90.00
_cell.angle_gamma   90.00
#
_symmetry.space_group_name_H-M   'P 1'
#
loop_
_entity.id
_entity.type
_entity.pdbx_description
1 polymer ?
#
loop_
_entity_poly.entity_id
_entity_poly.type
_entity_poly.pdbx_seq_one_letter_code
_entity_poly.pdbx_strand_id
1 'polypeptide(L)'
;MDPESGQTGGAWLARTQGACNVLGGVWPLAHMSSFEKVFGPKVDRWLVRTVAGLLVGIGYSQIRASRTPEGVRHARRIGLTTAATLLSIDLVYVPMGRIRATYLLDALAEAGWIYAWRRAR
;
A
#
# COMPACT_ATOMS: atom_id res chain seq x y z
N MET A 1 -9.17 27.65 -9.29
CA MET A 1 -8.49 26.52 -8.63
C MET A 1 -7.32 26.16 -9.52
N ASP A 2 -6.11 26.53 -9.12
CA ASP A 2 -4.94 26.44 -10.01
C ASP A 2 -4.63 24.98 -10.34
N PRO A 3 -4.53 24.61 -11.62
CA PRO A 3 -4.26 23.23 -12.01
C PRO A 3 -2.92 22.69 -11.46
N GLU A 4 -2.00 23.58 -11.07
CA GLU A 4 -0.72 23.22 -10.42
C GLU A 4 -0.88 22.73 -8.98
N SER A 5 -1.89 23.23 -8.26
CA SER A 5 -2.13 22.86 -6.84
C SER A 5 -2.64 21.42 -6.71
N GLY A 6 -3.54 20.99 -7.60
CA GLY A 6 -4.05 19.61 -7.64
C GLY A 6 -2.98 18.60 -8.07
N GLN A 7 -2.10 18.98 -9.00
CA GLN A 7 -0.97 18.14 -9.44
C GLN A 7 0.07 17.94 -8.33
N THR A 8 0.36 19.00 -7.58
CA THR A 8 1.29 18.93 -6.44
C THR A 8 0.74 18.03 -5.34
N GLY A 9 -0.56 18.14 -5.02
CA GLY A 9 -1.23 17.29 -4.05
C GLY A 9 -1.22 15.80 -4.44
N GLY A 10 -1.51 15.48 -5.71
CA GLY A 10 -1.48 14.11 -6.21
C GLY A 10 -0.09 13.47 -6.18
N ALA A 11 0.95 14.23 -6.53
CA ALA A 11 2.32 13.74 -6.46
C ALA A 11 2.79 13.51 -5.01
N TRP A 12 2.40 14.37 -4.08
CA TRP A 12 2.64 14.15 -2.66
C TRP A 12 1.93 12.91 -2.14
N LEU A 13 0.63 12.74 -2.47
CA LEU A 13 -0.14 11.56 -2.07
C LEU A 13 0.48 10.26 -2.61
N ALA A 14 0.92 10.26 -3.87
CA ALA A 14 1.66 9.15 -4.47
C ALA A 14 2.93 8.82 -3.68
N ARG A 15 3.75 9.81 -3.33
CA ARG A 15 4.99 9.60 -2.58
C ARG A 15 4.72 9.07 -1.18
N THR A 16 3.71 9.58 -0.49
CA THR A 16 3.36 9.13 0.86
C THR A 16 2.87 7.69 0.84
N GLN A 17 1.92 7.34 -0.04
CA GLN A 17 1.48 5.95 -0.18
C GLN A 17 2.64 5.04 -0.60
N GLY A 18 3.47 5.49 -1.54
CA GLY A 18 4.64 4.75 -1.97
C GLY A 18 5.64 4.49 -0.86
N ALA A 19 5.90 5.48 0.00
CA ALA A 19 6.74 5.31 1.18
C ALA A 19 6.16 4.29 2.16
N CYS A 20 4.84 4.33 2.41
CA CYS A 20 4.17 3.33 3.25
C CYS A 20 4.29 1.92 2.65
N ASN A 21 4.10 1.76 1.33
CA ASN A 21 4.29 0.48 0.64
C ASN A 21 5.73 -0.03 0.74
N VAL A 22 6.74 0.84 0.56
CA VAL A 22 8.15 0.47 0.73
C VAL A 22 8.43 0.05 2.16
N LEU A 23 8.00 0.82 3.16
CA LEU A 23 8.25 0.51 4.57
C LEU A 23 7.56 -0.80 4.98
N GLY A 24 6.31 -0.98 4.56
CA GLY A 24 5.53 -2.21 4.79
C GLY A 24 6.17 -3.43 4.14
N GLY A 25 6.70 -3.31 2.92
CA GLY A 25 7.42 -4.38 2.24
C GLY A 25 8.82 -4.64 2.79
N VAL A 26 9.60 -3.61 3.14
CA VAL A 26 10.95 -3.78 3.69
C VAL A 26 10.91 -4.47 5.05
N TRP A 27 9.88 -4.24 5.87
CA TRP A 27 9.79 -4.81 7.23
C TRP A 27 9.91 -6.34 7.29
N PRO A 28 9.09 -7.16 6.61
CA PRO A 28 9.25 -8.62 6.62
C PRO A 28 10.52 -9.11 5.91
N LEU A 29 11.07 -8.33 4.97
CA LEU A 29 12.35 -8.65 4.31
C LEU A 29 13.52 -8.47 5.27
N ALA A 30 13.54 -7.37 6.03
CA ALA A 30 14.60 -7.06 6.98
C ALA A 30 14.48 -7.87 8.29
N HIS A 31 13.26 -8.06 8.79
CA HIS A 31 13.03 -8.69 10.08
C HIS A 31 11.69 -9.45 10.17
N MET A 32 11.60 -10.61 9.50
CA MET A 32 10.41 -11.48 9.46
C MET A 32 9.82 -11.78 10.86
N SER A 33 10.64 -12.05 11.87
CA SER A 33 10.15 -12.33 13.23
C SER A 33 9.41 -11.14 13.86
N SER A 34 9.77 -9.91 13.50
CA SER A 34 9.13 -8.69 14.03
C SER A 34 7.77 -8.50 13.36
N PHE A 35 7.72 -8.73 12.05
CA PHE A 35 6.49 -8.77 11.29
C PHE A 35 5.52 -9.84 11.81
N GLU A 36 5.99 -11.06 12.05
CA GLU A 36 5.17 -12.17 12.58
C GLU A 36 4.65 -11.91 13.99
N LYS A 37 5.35 -11.12 14.83
CA LYS A 37 4.82 -10.71 16.14
C LYS A 37 3.52 -9.92 16.00
N VAL A 38 3.44 -9.04 14.99
CA VAL A 38 2.27 -8.19 14.73
C VAL A 38 1.18 -8.94 13.94
N PHE A 39 1.56 -9.62 12.86
CA PHE A 39 0.64 -10.20 11.89
C PHE A 39 0.46 -11.72 12.02
N GLY A 40 1.13 -12.32 13.00
CA GLY A 40 1.06 -13.75 13.30
C GLY A 40 2.10 -14.57 12.58
N PRO A 41 2.37 -15.80 13.06
CA PRO A 41 3.30 -16.71 12.41
C PRO A 41 2.84 -17.01 10.99
N LYS A 42 3.79 -17.06 10.05
CA LYS A 42 3.51 -17.35 8.64
C LYS A 42 4.11 -18.70 8.28
N VAL A 43 3.25 -19.61 7.80
CA VAL A 43 3.69 -20.91 7.28
C VAL A 43 4.51 -20.67 6.00
N ASP A 44 3.93 -19.93 5.05
CA ASP A 44 4.55 -19.64 3.76
C ASP A 44 5.35 -18.32 3.78
N ARG A 45 6.49 -18.32 4.47
CA ARG A 45 7.38 -17.14 4.55
C ARG A 45 7.88 -16.67 3.17
N TRP A 46 8.00 -17.57 2.20
CA TRP A 46 8.40 -17.21 0.84
C TRP A 46 7.35 -16.29 0.19
N LEU A 47 6.05 -16.57 0.38
CA LEU A 47 4.96 -15.76 -0.17
C LEU A 47 4.97 -14.36 0.43
N VAL A 48 5.23 -14.25 1.74
CA VAL A 48 5.37 -12.96 2.42
C VAL A 48 6.51 -12.15 1.79
N ARG A 49 7.67 -12.77 1.53
CA ARG A 49 8.80 -12.10 0.87
C ARG A 49 8.46 -11.68 -0.57
N THR A 50 7.71 -12.50 -1.30
CA THR A 50 7.24 -12.16 -2.64
C THR A 50 6.33 -10.94 -2.62
N VAL A 51 5.28 -10.93 -1.79
CA VAL A 51 4.36 -9.79 -1.65
C VAL A 51 5.12 -8.56 -1.18
N ALA A 52 6.02 -8.72 -0.22
CA ALA A 52 6.87 -7.65 0.27
C ALA A 52 7.75 -7.03 -0.83
N GLY A 53 8.40 -7.85 -1.66
CA GLY A 53 9.18 -7.38 -2.81
C GLY A 53 8.33 -6.63 -3.84
N LEU A 54 7.10 -7.11 -4.09
CA LEU A 54 6.14 -6.41 -4.96
C LEU A 54 5.75 -5.04 -4.38
N LEU A 55 5.45 -4.96 -3.08
CA LEU A 55 5.13 -3.68 -2.41
C LEU A 55 6.31 -2.70 -2.44
N VAL A 56 7.55 -3.18 -2.27
CA VAL A 56 8.74 -2.34 -2.43
C VAL A 56 8.85 -1.79 -3.86
N GLY A 57 8.67 -2.64 -4.88
CA GLY A 57 8.71 -2.22 -6.28
C GLY A 57 7.62 -1.22 -6.65
N ILE A 58 6.38 -1.48 -6.21
CA ILE A 58 5.22 -0.59 -6.40
C ILE A 58 5.49 0.75 -5.70
N GLY A 59 5.89 0.71 -4.44
CA GLY A 59 6.15 1.92 -3.66
C GLY A 59 7.30 2.75 -4.22
N TYR A 60 8.37 2.11 -4.68
CA TYR A 60 9.47 2.76 -5.39
C TYR A 60 8.98 3.48 -6.65
N SER A 61 8.12 2.83 -7.45
CA SER A 61 7.50 3.44 -8.63
C SER A 61 6.66 4.67 -8.26
N GLN A 62 5.84 4.58 -7.20
CA GLN A 62 5.00 5.70 -6.74
C GLN A 62 5.83 6.89 -6.21
N ILE A 63 6.92 6.62 -5.47
CA ILE A 63 7.83 7.68 -4.97
C ILE A 63 8.49 8.43 -6.14
N ARG A 64 8.83 7.70 -7.20
CA ARG A 64 9.50 8.23 -8.40
C ARG A 64 8.55 8.81 -9.45
N ALA A 65 7.24 8.83 -9.19
CA ALA A 65 6.26 9.37 -10.11
C ALA A 65 6.57 10.84 -10.48
N SER A 66 6.48 11.15 -11.78
CA SER A 66 6.59 12.53 -12.27
C SER A 66 5.42 13.36 -11.73
N ARG A 67 5.64 14.67 -11.59
CA ARG A 67 4.58 15.63 -11.21
C ARG A 67 3.61 15.94 -12.35
N THR A 68 3.81 15.35 -13.53
CA THR A 68 2.91 15.53 -14.68
C THR A 68 1.56 14.86 -14.43
N PRO A 69 0.48 15.31 -15.10
CA PRO A 69 -0.84 14.70 -14.96
C PRO A 69 -0.83 13.19 -15.26
N GLU A 70 -0.07 12.76 -16.25
CA GLU A 70 0.07 11.35 -16.63
C GLU A 70 0.77 10.57 -15.52
N GLY A 71 1.87 11.09 -14.97
CA GLY A 71 2.62 10.48 -13.87
C GLY A 71 1.75 10.28 -12.62
N VAL A 72 1.01 11.31 -12.23
CA VAL A 72 0.06 11.23 -11.12
C VAL A 72 -1.06 10.23 -11.41
N ARG A 73 -1.60 10.18 -12.63
CA ARG A 73 -2.61 9.17 -13.03
C ARG A 73 -2.06 7.75 -13.00
N HIS A 74 -0.81 7.53 -13.38
CA HIS A 74 -0.16 6.22 -13.27
C HIS A 74 0.03 5.81 -11.80
N ALA A 75 0.57 6.71 -10.97
CA ALA A 75 0.77 6.45 -9.54
C ALA A 75 -0.54 6.21 -8.78
N ARG A 76 -1.62 6.93 -9.17
CA ARG A 76 -2.97 6.71 -8.66
C ARG A 76 -3.52 5.35 -9.04
N ARG A 77 -3.36 4.93 -10.30
CA ARG A 77 -3.87 3.63 -10.77
C ARG A 77 -3.22 2.50 -10.01
N ILE A 78 -1.89 2.46 -9.95
CA ILE A 78 -1.18 1.40 -9.23
C ILE A 78 -1.49 1.44 -7.73
N GLY A 79 -1.53 2.63 -7.12
CA GLY A 79 -1.85 2.81 -5.70
C GLY A 79 -3.27 2.34 -5.34
N LEU A 80 -4.26 2.65 -6.17
CA LEU A 80 -5.64 2.19 -5.96
C LEU A 80 -5.79 0.69 -6.16
N THR A 81 -5.13 0.10 -7.15
CA THR A 81 -5.21 -1.35 -7.38
C THR A 81 -4.52 -2.13 -6.27
N THR A 82 -3.38 -1.65 -5.77
CA THR A 82 -2.69 -2.25 -4.62
C THR A 82 -3.57 -2.18 -3.38
N ALA A 83 -4.06 -0.99 -3.04
CA ALA A 83 -4.89 -0.79 -1.86
C ALA A 83 -6.19 -1.59 -1.90
N ALA A 84 -6.87 -1.61 -3.05
CA ALA A 84 -8.07 -2.41 -3.21
C ALA A 84 -7.81 -3.91 -3.07
N THR A 85 -6.67 -4.40 -3.58
CA THR A 85 -6.30 -5.81 -3.47
C THR A 85 -6.04 -6.19 -2.02
N LEU A 86 -5.19 -5.43 -1.31
CA LEU A 86 -4.86 -5.69 0.09
C LEU A 86 -6.09 -5.61 0.99
N LEU A 87 -6.89 -4.54 0.85
CA LEU A 87 -8.17 -4.40 1.54
C LEU A 87 -9.11 -5.59 1.30
N SER A 88 -9.21 -6.07 0.06
CA SER A 88 -10.08 -7.20 -0.27
C SER A 88 -9.60 -8.48 0.42
N ILE A 89 -8.29 -8.73 0.43
CA ILE A 89 -7.70 -9.88 1.12
C ILE A 89 -8.00 -9.80 2.62
N ASP A 90 -7.82 -8.63 3.24
CA ASP A 90 -8.09 -8.47 4.67
C ASP A 90 -9.55 -8.70 5.02
N LEU A 91 -10.47 -8.08 4.27
CA LEU A 91 -11.91 -8.19 4.53
C LEU A 91 -12.47 -9.58 4.24
N VAL A 92 -11.84 -10.38 3.37
CA VAL A 92 -12.25 -11.76 3.10
C VAL A 92 -11.66 -12.72 4.12
N TYR A 93 -10.36 -12.64 4.38
CA TYR A 93 -9.65 -13.67 5.13
C TYR A 93 -9.60 -13.42 6.65
N VAL A 94 -9.80 -12.18 7.13
CA VAL A 94 -9.94 -11.92 8.57
C VAL A 94 -11.23 -12.56 9.12
N PRO A 95 -12.44 -12.32 8.55
CA PRO A 95 -13.67 -12.94 9.06
C PRO A 95 -13.68 -14.47 8.91
N MET A 96 -12.96 -15.01 7.93
CA MET A 96 -12.77 -16.45 7.75
C MET A 96 -11.83 -17.07 8.81
N GLY A 97 -11.16 -16.25 9.62
CA GLY A 97 -10.18 -16.71 10.61
C GLY A 97 -8.87 -17.22 10.01
N ARG A 98 -8.60 -16.94 8.73
CA ARG A 98 -7.41 -17.40 8.02
C ARG A 98 -6.19 -16.53 8.32
N ILE A 99 -6.40 -15.25 8.61
CA ILE A 99 -5.37 -14.29 9.03
C ILE A 99 -5.80 -13.58 10.30
N ARG A 100 -4.84 -13.09 11.10
CA ARG A 100 -5.12 -12.45 12.40
C ARG A 100 -5.94 -11.17 12.24
N ALA A 101 -6.78 -10.89 13.22
CA ALA A 101 -7.55 -9.64 13.28
C ALA A 101 -6.70 -8.36 13.27
N THR A 102 -5.39 -8.45 13.57
CA THR A 102 -4.46 -7.31 13.43
C THR A 102 -4.35 -6.81 11.99
N TYR A 103 -4.70 -7.61 10.99
CA TYR A 103 -4.83 -7.15 9.60
C TYR A 103 -5.96 -6.14 9.38
N LEU A 104 -6.91 -5.98 10.31
CA LEU A 104 -7.89 -4.89 10.21
C LEU A 104 -7.24 -3.50 10.30
N LEU A 105 -6.07 -3.38 10.93
CA LEU A 105 -5.29 -2.14 10.91
C LEU A 105 -4.78 -1.83 9.50
N ASP A 106 -4.38 -2.87 8.76
CA ASP A 106 -3.96 -2.76 7.37
C ASP A 106 -5.15 -2.40 6.48
N ALA A 107 -6.28 -3.10 6.64
CA ALA A 107 -7.54 -2.76 5.99
C ALA A 107 -7.95 -1.28 6.20
N LEU A 108 -7.81 -0.75 7.42
CA LEU A 108 -8.07 0.66 7.70
C LEU A 108 -7.11 1.60 6.95
N ALA A 109 -5.82 1.25 6.90
CA ALA A 109 -4.83 2.03 6.15
C ALA A 109 -5.16 2.03 4.65
N GLU A 110 -5.50 0.87 4.07
CA GLU A 110 -5.82 0.74 2.66
C GLU A 110 -7.13 1.43 2.27
N ALA A 111 -8.16 1.36 3.12
CA ALA A 111 -9.36 2.17 2.97
C ALA A 111 -9.03 3.68 3.01
N GLY A 112 -8.11 4.09 3.88
CA GLY A 112 -7.59 5.46 3.96
C GLY A 112 -6.95 5.92 2.66
N TRP A 113 -6.12 5.10 2.03
CA TRP A 113 -5.52 5.42 0.73
C TRP A 113 -6.55 5.57 -0.38
N ILE A 114 -7.48 4.62 -0.47
CA ILE A 114 -8.58 4.68 -1.45
C ILE A 114 -9.37 5.96 -1.28
N TYR A 115 -9.69 6.32 -0.03
CA TYR A 115 -10.42 7.53 0.28
C TYR A 115 -9.64 8.80 -0.08
N ALA A 116 -8.36 8.87 0.27
CA ALA A 116 -7.50 10.01 -0.08
C ALA A 116 -7.44 10.23 -1.59
N TRP A 117 -7.27 9.17 -2.38
CA TRP A 117 -7.29 9.23 -3.84
C TRP A 117 -8.65 9.56 -4.45
N ARG A 118 -9.75 9.30 -3.74
CA ARG A 118 -11.10 9.74 -4.14
C ARG A 118 -11.32 11.23 -3.89
N ARG A 119 -10.70 11.78 -2.84
CA ARG A 119 -10.78 13.21 -2.51
C ARG A 119 -9.83 14.10 -3.31
N ALA A 120 -8.66 13.58 -3.69
CA ALA A 120 -7.70 14.29 -4.52
C ALA A 120 -8.11 14.35 -6.02
N ARG A 121 -9.42 14.34 -6.31
CA ARG A 121 -9.99 14.41 -7.67
C ARG A 121 -9.95 15.83 -8.21
#